data_AF-A0A3B8UG14-F1
#
_entry.id   AF-A0A3B8UG14-F1
#
_cell.length_a   1.000
_cell.length_b   1.000
_cell.length_c   1.000
_cell.angle_alpha   90.00
_cell.angle_beta   90.00
_cell.angle_gamma   90.00
#
_symmetry.space_group_name_H-M   'P 1'
#
loop_
_entity.id
_entity.type
_entity.pdbx_description
1 polymer ?
#
loop_
_entity_poly.entity_id
_entity_poly.type
_entity_poly.pdbx_seq_one_letter_code
_entity_poly.pdbx_strand_id
1 'polypeptide(L)'
;MPEGSLAEPKAAKDHSQKDILILEIGSNGGWESDYQTLILQYDNIIINSGCDYYIIVGDTDDPGTSIGDDNQGEYNEDGSYVGIGDTSWEAALREAYGAHFFNTRTYIIQYGLDVCGLNTTTEDLENFKRGNISKQLRYDWTHFNAYGYYAKGMGIYEKGKELGYWS
;
A
#
# COMPACT_ATOMS: atom_id res chain seq x y z
N MET A 1 6.93 -11.19 36.19
CA MET A 1 7.66 -9.91 36.15
C MET A 1 7.23 -9.10 37.35
N PRO A 2 8.14 -8.47 38.12
CA PRO A 2 7.74 -7.63 39.24
C PRO A 2 6.90 -6.43 38.76
N GLU A 3 5.97 -5.99 39.61
CA GLU A 3 5.13 -4.82 39.39
C GLU A 3 6.02 -3.58 39.14
N GLY A 4 5.75 -2.83 38.06
CA GLY A 4 6.60 -1.72 37.60
C GLY A 4 7.71 -2.09 36.61
N SER A 5 7.82 -3.35 36.18
CA SER A 5 8.72 -3.71 35.07
C SER A 5 8.18 -3.18 33.75
N LEU A 6 8.88 -2.24 33.13
CA LEU A 6 8.63 -1.84 31.74
C LEU A 6 9.16 -2.94 30.81
N ALA A 7 8.26 -3.62 30.12
CA ALA A 7 8.60 -4.52 29.03
C ALA A 7 8.68 -3.70 27.74
N GLU A 8 9.88 -3.23 27.39
CA GLU A 8 10.14 -2.53 26.14
C GLU A 8 10.74 -3.50 25.10
N PRO A 9 10.13 -3.64 23.90
CA PRO A 9 10.73 -4.40 22.82
C PRO A 9 12.07 -3.79 22.38
N LYS A 10 13.03 -4.63 22.01
CA LYS A 10 14.36 -4.16 21.54
C LYS A 10 14.26 -3.14 20.39
N ALA A 11 13.31 -3.31 19.47
CA ALA A 11 13.10 -2.37 18.38
C ALA A 11 12.71 -0.96 18.85
N ALA A 12 11.92 -0.84 19.92
CA ALA A 12 11.58 0.45 20.51
C ALA A 12 12.80 1.07 21.22
N LYS A 13 13.59 0.25 21.91
CA LYS A 13 14.81 0.69 22.60
C LYS A 13 15.92 1.16 21.64
N ASP A 14 16.10 0.43 20.54
CA ASP A 14 17.14 0.70 19.54
C ASP A 14 16.67 1.72 18.49
N HIS A 15 15.45 2.26 18.64
CA HIS A 15 14.86 3.20 17.71
C HIS A 15 15.74 4.44 17.51
N SER A 16 15.87 4.83 16.25
CA SER A 16 16.58 6.03 15.84
C SER A 16 15.80 6.84 14.81
N GLN A 17 16.10 8.14 14.73
CA GLN A 17 15.58 9.01 13.66
C GLN A 17 15.98 8.53 12.26
N LYS A 18 17.00 7.67 12.15
CA LYS A 18 17.50 7.12 10.89
C LYS A 18 16.85 5.77 10.52
N ASP A 19 15.95 5.28 11.36
CA ASP A 19 15.11 4.14 10.99
C ASP A 19 14.13 4.56 9.89
N ILE A 20 13.63 3.56 9.16
CA ILE A 20 12.68 3.77 8.06
C ILE A 20 11.31 3.28 8.51
N LEU A 21 10.33 4.18 8.53
CA LEU A 21 8.93 3.84 8.77
C LEU A 21 8.27 3.37 7.47
N ILE A 22 7.77 2.14 7.43
CA ILE A 22 6.92 1.66 6.33
C ILE A 22 5.51 1.54 6.90
N LEU A 23 4.56 2.28 6.32
CA LEU A 23 3.22 2.42 6.88
C LEU A 23 2.16 2.06 5.84
N GLU A 24 1.28 1.14 6.23
CA GLU A 24 0.15 0.66 5.44
C GLU A 24 -1.08 0.59 6.32
N ILE A 25 -2.00 1.54 6.16
CA ILE A 25 -3.26 1.59 6.91
C ILE A 25 -4.41 2.03 6.02
N GLY A 26 -5.63 1.78 6.50
CA GLY A 26 -6.85 2.37 5.95
C GLY A 26 -7.82 1.37 5.33
N SER A 27 -7.37 0.27 4.68
CA SER A 27 -8.26 -0.67 3.96
C SER A 27 -9.39 -1.23 4.84
N ASN A 28 -9.12 -1.40 6.13
CA ASN A 28 -10.10 -1.87 7.13
C ASN A 28 -11.04 -0.77 7.67
N GLY A 29 -10.97 0.46 7.16
CA GLY A 29 -11.74 1.61 7.61
C GLY A 29 -11.20 2.30 8.86
N GLY A 30 -12.09 2.97 9.59
CA GLY A 30 -11.75 3.79 10.77
C GLY A 30 -11.50 5.27 10.48
N TRP A 31 -11.82 5.72 9.27
CA TRP A 31 -11.65 7.10 8.80
C TRP A 31 -12.90 7.64 8.06
N GLU A 32 -14.04 6.93 8.19
CA GLU A 32 -15.37 7.34 7.68
C GLU A 32 -15.41 7.71 6.18
N SER A 33 -14.56 7.07 5.38
CA SER A 33 -14.37 7.39 3.97
C SER A 33 -13.96 8.86 3.69
N ASP A 34 -13.49 9.59 4.70
CA ASP A 34 -12.92 10.94 4.58
C ASP A 34 -11.39 10.92 4.44
N TYR A 35 -10.89 11.14 3.22
CA TYR A 35 -9.47 11.10 2.93
C TYR A 35 -8.63 12.06 3.79
N GLN A 36 -9.20 13.19 4.23
CA GLN A 36 -8.49 14.11 5.12
C GLN A 36 -8.27 13.48 6.50
N THR A 37 -9.24 12.73 7.01
CA THR A 37 -9.10 11.96 8.26
C THR A 37 -8.06 10.85 8.11
N LEU A 38 -8.04 10.12 6.98
CA LEU A 38 -7.02 9.11 6.71
C LEU A 38 -5.60 9.72 6.67
N ILE A 39 -5.42 10.82 5.94
CA ILE A 39 -4.15 11.55 5.86
C ILE A 39 -3.70 12.02 7.24
N LEU A 40 -4.62 12.56 8.06
CA LEU A 40 -4.28 12.94 9.44
C LEU A 40 -3.84 11.75 10.30
N GLN A 41 -4.38 10.55 10.09
CA GLN A 41 -3.92 9.35 10.80
C GLN A 41 -2.50 8.97 10.38
N TYR A 42 -2.20 8.99 9.08
CA TYR A 42 -0.84 8.79 8.57
C TYR A 42 0.14 9.83 9.15
N ASP A 43 -0.20 11.12 9.07
CA ASP A 43 0.64 12.21 9.55
C ASP A 43 0.95 12.09 11.04
N ASN A 44 -0.05 11.75 11.86
CA ASN A 44 0.15 11.53 13.29
C ASN A 44 1.12 10.38 13.57
N ILE A 45 1.07 9.29 12.79
CA ILE A 45 2.01 8.17 12.96
C ILE A 45 3.41 8.59 12.51
N ILE A 46 3.55 9.28 11.37
CA ILE A 46 4.84 9.77 10.87
C ILE A 46 5.49 10.70 11.92
N ILE A 47 4.76 11.71 12.40
CA ILE A 47 5.26 12.67 13.38
C ILE A 47 5.66 11.97 14.68
N ASN A 48 4.81 11.08 15.19
CA ASN A 48 5.06 10.39 16.46
C ASN A 48 6.15 9.31 16.35
N SER A 49 6.43 8.82 15.14
CA SER A 49 7.52 7.86 14.92
C SER A 49 8.89 8.48 15.13
N GLY A 50 9.06 9.79 14.91
CA GLY A 50 10.36 10.45 14.95
C GLY A 50 11.33 10.04 13.83
N CYS A 51 10.89 9.25 12.85
CA CYS A 51 11.72 8.85 11.71
C CYS A 51 11.84 9.95 10.65
N ASP A 52 13.04 10.17 10.12
CA ASP A 52 13.29 11.06 8.97
C ASP A 52 12.86 10.41 7.65
N TYR A 53 12.80 9.06 7.61
CA TYR A 53 12.56 8.28 6.40
C TYR A 53 11.26 7.50 6.54
N TYR A 54 10.40 7.59 5.51
CA TYR A 54 9.17 6.84 5.50
C TYR A 54 8.69 6.50 4.08
N ILE A 55 7.93 5.41 3.98
CA ILE A 55 7.21 4.97 2.78
C ILE A 55 5.76 4.73 3.16
N ILE A 56 4.85 5.38 2.42
CA ILE A 56 3.42 5.13 2.51
C ILE A 56 3.04 4.07 1.50
N VAL A 57 2.52 2.95 1.96
CA VAL A 57 2.13 1.81 1.14
C VAL A 57 0.64 1.89 0.89
N GLY A 58 0.26 1.98 -0.39
CA GLY A 58 -1.14 2.07 -0.81
C GLY A 58 -1.90 0.75 -0.65
N ASP A 59 -3.22 0.87 -0.71
CA ASP A 59 -4.16 -0.25 -0.64
C ASP A 59 -3.85 -1.33 -1.68
N THR A 60 -4.17 -2.57 -1.32
CA THR A 60 -4.05 -3.74 -2.17
C THR A 60 -5.39 -4.20 -2.71
N ASP A 61 -6.52 -3.69 -2.23
CA ASP A 61 -7.84 -4.13 -2.68
C ASP A 61 -8.12 -3.75 -4.15
N ASP A 62 -9.00 -4.50 -4.81
CA ASP A 62 -9.47 -4.11 -6.14
C ASP A 62 -10.36 -2.85 -6.01
N PRO A 63 -10.39 -1.97 -7.03
CA PRO A 63 -11.15 -0.73 -6.95
C PRO A 63 -12.62 -0.96 -6.56
N GLY A 64 -13.08 -0.30 -5.50
CA GLY A 64 -14.45 -0.43 -4.99
C GLY A 64 -14.72 -1.67 -4.12
N THR A 65 -13.69 -2.44 -3.76
CA THR A 65 -13.83 -3.56 -2.82
C THR A 65 -13.30 -3.28 -1.42
N SER A 66 -12.59 -2.16 -1.23
CA SER A 66 -12.05 -1.75 0.06
C SER A 66 -13.17 -1.48 1.06
N ILE A 67 -13.04 -2.01 2.29
CA ILE A 67 -14.03 -1.79 3.35
C ILE A 67 -13.98 -0.35 3.86
N GLY A 68 -12.81 0.26 3.80
CA GLY A 68 -12.57 1.60 4.32
C GLY A 68 -13.01 2.74 3.42
N ASP A 69 -13.25 2.48 2.12
CA ASP A 69 -13.58 3.52 1.13
C ASP A 69 -14.73 3.11 0.23
N ASP A 70 -15.87 3.77 0.43
CA ASP A 70 -17.07 3.65 -0.39
C ASP A 70 -17.18 4.73 -1.51
N ASN A 71 -16.16 5.58 -1.65
CA ASN A 71 -16.11 6.68 -2.63
C ASN A 71 -15.34 6.34 -3.92
N GLN A 72 -14.77 5.14 -4.02
CA GLN A 72 -14.03 4.66 -5.20
C GLN A 72 -14.69 3.45 -5.88
N GLY A 73 -14.33 3.20 -7.14
CA GLY A 73 -14.81 2.05 -7.89
C GLY A 73 -13.95 1.73 -9.11
N GLU A 74 -14.33 0.68 -9.85
CA GLU A 74 -13.61 0.23 -11.05
C GLU A 74 -13.72 1.17 -12.25
N TYR A 75 -14.58 2.21 -12.20
CA TYR A 75 -14.88 3.09 -13.32
C TYR A 75 -14.54 4.55 -13.04
N ASN A 76 -14.00 5.22 -14.05
CA ASN A 76 -13.89 6.67 -14.11
C ASN A 76 -15.26 7.31 -14.39
N GLU A 77 -15.35 8.64 -14.22
CA GLU A 77 -16.59 9.40 -14.49
C GLU A 77 -17.11 9.24 -15.93
N ASP A 78 -16.21 9.01 -16.89
CA ASP A 78 -16.55 8.80 -18.31
C ASP A 78 -17.01 7.37 -18.63
N GLY A 79 -17.06 6.48 -17.63
CA GLY A 79 -17.46 5.09 -17.75
C GLY A 79 -16.35 4.15 -18.26
N SER A 80 -15.13 4.64 -18.48
CA SER A 80 -13.96 3.80 -18.74
C SER A 80 -13.49 3.12 -17.44
N TYR A 81 -12.81 1.98 -17.56
CA TYR A 81 -12.19 1.35 -16.40
C TYR A 81 -10.99 2.16 -15.89
N VAL A 82 -10.79 2.17 -14.57
CA VAL A 82 -9.66 2.88 -13.94
C VAL A 82 -8.31 2.32 -14.40
N GLY A 83 -8.19 1.00 -14.59
CA GLY A 83 -6.98 0.35 -15.06
C GLY A 83 -5.78 0.66 -14.15
N ILE A 84 -4.71 1.21 -14.74
CA ILE A 84 -3.51 1.67 -14.00
C ILE A 84 -3.58 3.15 -13.58
N GLY A 85 -4.69 3.83 -13.85
CA GLY A 85 -4.96 5.14 -13.27
C GLY A 85 -5.16 5.04 -11.76
N ASP A 86 -5.07 6.18 -11.08
CA ASP A 86 -5.35 6.23 -9.65
C ASP A 86 -6.86 6.18 -9.39
N THR A 87 -7.22 5.49 -8.31
CA THR A 87 -8.51 5.71 -7.66
C THR A 87 -8.49 7.01 -6.86
N SER A 88 -9.65 7.47 -6.37
CA SER A 88 -9.74 8.66 -5.51
C SER A 88 -8.85 8.58 -4.27
N TRP A 89 -8.78 7.40 -3.64
CA TRP A 89 -7.87 7.13 -2.53
C TRP A 89 -6.40 7.30 -2.95
N GLU A 90 -5.99 6.61 -4.00
CA GLU A 90 -4.60 6.61 -4.45
C GLU A 90 -4.17 8.01 -4.90
N ALA A 91 -5.07 8.76 -5.53
CA ALA A 91 -4.85 10.15 -5.88
C ALA A 91 -4.64 11.02 -4.63
N ALA A 92 -5.47 10.84 -3.59
CA ALA A 92 -5.33 11.58 -2.33
C ALA A 92 -3.99 11.30 -1.63
N LEU A 93 -3.57 10.03 -1.55
CA LEU A 93 -2.27 9.67 -0.96
C LEU A 93 -1.09 10.14 -1.83
N ARG A 94 -1.22 10.06 -3.16
CA ARG A 94 -0.19 10.58 -4.08
C ARG A 94 -0.05 12.10 -3.94
N GLU A 95 -1.14 12.84 -3.81
CA GLU A 95 -1.10 14.28 -3.61
C GLU A 95 -0.49 14.65 -2.25
N ALA A 96 -0.84 13.92 -1.19
CA ALA A 96 -0.35 14.19 0.16
C ALA A 96 1.14 13.85 0.34
N TYR A 97 1.61 12.71 -0.19
CA TYR A 97 2.93 12.16 0.12
C TYR A 97 3.92 12.14 -1.05
N GLY A 98 3.45 12.47 -2.27
CA GLY A 98 4.30 12.56 -3.45
C GLY A 98 5.16 11.32 -3.67
N ALA A 99 6.49 11.51 -3.73
CA ALA A 99 7.44 10.43 -3.98
C ALA A 99 7.46 9.33 -2.89
N HIS A 100 7.02 9.64 -1.67
CA HIS A 100 6.96 8.68 -0.56
C HIS A 100 5.79 7.71 -0.68
N PHE A 101 4.82 7.99 -1.54
CA PHE A 101 3.72 7.07 -1.81
C PHE A 101 4.13 5.97 -2.77
N PHE A 102 3.94 4.73 -2.34
CA PHE A 102 4.02 3.54 -3.16
C PHE A 102 2.60 3.08 -3.49
N ASN A 103 2.15 3.36 -4.71
CA ASN A 103 0.87 2.85 -5.22
C ASN A 103 1.02 1.33 -5.46
N THR A 104 0.72 0.55 -4.42
CA THR A 104 0.91 -0.92 -4.40
C THR A 104 0.11 -1.60 -5.48
N ARG A 105 -1.18 -1.25 -5.64
CA ARG A 105 -2.08 -1.87 -6.64
C ARG A 105 -1.51 -1.75 -8.04
N THR A 106 -1.18 -0.55 -8.48
CA THR A 106 -0.64 -0.31 -9.83
C THR A 106 0.71 -0.99 -10.04
N TYR A 107 1.59 -1.04 -9.02
CA TYR A 107 2.85 -1.77 -9.10
C TYR A 107 2.62 -3.28 -9.30
N ILE A 108 1.76 -3.88 -8.47
CA ILE A 108 1.48 -5.32 -8.52
C ILE A 108 0.82 -5.72 -9.84
N ILE A 109 -0.08 -4.90 -10.38
CA ILE A 109 -0.70 -5.12 -11.70
C ILE A 109 0.34 -5.11 -12.82
N GLN A 110 1.29 -4.19 -12.78
CA GLN A 110 2.28 -4.02 -13.85
C GLN A 110 3.43 -5.03 -13.76
N TYR A 111 3.89 -5.36 -12.55
CA TYR A 111 5.15 -6.07 -12.35
C TYR A 111 5.01 -7.36 -11.53
N GLY A 112 3.91 -7.55 -10.80
CA GLY A 112 3.81 -8.61 -9.80
C GLY A 112 3.97 -10.02 -10.36
N LEU A 113 3.41 -10.30 -11.55
CA LEU A 113 3.56 -11.59 -12.21
C LEU A 113 5.00 -11.83 -12.69
N ASP A 114 5.61 -10.83 -13.32
CA ASP A 114 6.98 -10.92 -13.85
C ASP A 114 8.01 -11.12 -12.74
N VAL A 115 7.90 -10.34 -11.65
CA VAL A 115 8.74 -10.47 -10.45
C VAL A 115 8.64 -11.88 -9.85
N CYS A 116 7.49 -12.53 -9.97
CA CYS A 116 7.27 -13.90 -9.47
C CYS A 116 7.60 -15.00 -10.50
N GLY A 117 8.00 -14.66 -11.72
CA GLY A 117 8.22 -15.62 -12.81
C GLY A 117 6.94 -16.35 -13.25
N LEU A 118 5.77 -15.73 -13.07
CA LEU A 118 4.47 -16.29 -13.42
C LEU A 118 4.06 -15.86 -14.82
N ASN A 119 3.43 -16.78 -15.56
CA ASN A 119 2.90 -16.47 -16.89
C ASN A 119 1.59 -15.69 -16.79
N THR A 120 1.45 -14.65 -17.60
CA THR A 120 0.20 -13.90 -17.75
C THR A 120 -0.86 -14.76 -18.45
N THR A 121 -2.05 -14.79 -17.86
CA THR A 121 -3.24 -15.45 -18.45
C THR A 121 -4.19 -14.43 -19.08
N THR A 122 -5.18 -14.90 -19.85
CA THR A 122 -6.24 -14.03 -20.37
C THR A 122 -7.05 -13.36 -19.25
N GLU A 123 -7.27 -14.06 -18.13
CA GLU A 123 -7.97 -13.48 -16.98
C GLU A 123 -7.17 -12.31 -16.37
N ASP A 124 -5.84 -12.43 -16.31
CA ASP A 124 -4.97 -11.35 -15.84
C ASP A 124 -5.05 -10.12 -16.76
N LEU A 125 -5.15 -10.32 -18.07
CA LEU A 125 -5.30 -9.22 -19.02
C LEU A 125 -6.65 -8.50 -18.88
N GLU A 126 -7.72 -9.23 -18.56
CA GLU A 126 -9.03 -8.63 -18.28
C GLU A 126 -9.03 -7.88 -16.94
N ASN A 127 -8.43 -8.46 -15.90
CA ASN A 127 -8.28 -7.80 -14.60
C ASN A 127 -7.40 -6.54 -14.72
N PHE A 128 -6.31 -6.59 -15.48
CA PHE A 128 -5.46 -5.44 -15.77
C PHE A 128 -6.26 -4.25 -16.33
N LYS A 129 -7.15 -4.51 -17.30
CA LYS A 129 -7.98 -3.45 -17.90
C LYS A 129 -8.88 -2.78 -16.86
N ARG A 130 -9.40 -3.55 -15.91
CA ARG A 130 -10.30 -3.07 -14.83
C ARG A 130 -9.55 -2.36 -13.71
N GLY A 131 -8.25 -2.62 -13.58
CA GLY A 131 -7.45 -2.14 -12.46
C GLY A 131 -7.41 -3.12 -11.29
N ASN A 132 -7.68 -4.40 -11.55
CA ASN A 132 -7.77 -5.45 -10.55
C ASN A 132 -6.47 -6.25 -10.52
N ILE A 133 -6.06 -6.68 -9.33
CA ILE A 133 -4.84 -7.46 -9.17
C ILE A 133 -5.08 -8.91 -9.61
N SER A 134 -4.07 -9.50 -10.25
CA SER A 134 -4.09 -10.91 -10.64
C SER A 134 -4.45 -11.82 -9.46
N LYS A 135 -5.42 -12.72 -9.69
CA LYS A 135 -5.78 -13.77 -8.72
C LYS A 135 -4.64 -14.75 -8.45
N GLN A 136 -3.64 -14.83 -9.34
CA GLN A 136 -2.45 -15.65 -9.10
C GLN A 136 -1.60 -15.13 -7.94
N LEU A 137 -1.75 -13.84 -7.58
CA LEU A 137 -1.03 -13.19 -6.48
C LEU A 137 -1.87 -13.09 -5.19
N ARG A 138 -3.15 -13.47 -5.27
CA ARG A 138 -4.14 -13.39 -4.18
C ARG A 138 -4.27 -14.73 -3.45
N TYR A 139 -4.57 -14.66 -2.16
CA TYR A 139 -5.05 -15.80 -1.37
C TYR A 139 -6.59 -15.80 -1.32
N ASP A 140 -7.17 -14.63 -1.05
CA ASP A 140 -8.61 -14.38 -1.11
C ASP A 140 -8.88 -13.05 -1.84
N TRP A 141 -10.04 -12.42 -1.64
CA TRP A 141 -10.40 -11.20 -2.36
C TRP A 141 -9.55 -9.97 -1.95
N THR A 142 -8.97 -9.94 -0.75
CA THR A 142 -8.19 -8.80 -0.22
C THR A 142 -6.73 -9.18 0.05
N HIS A 143 -6.47 -10.34 0.64
CA HIS A 143 -5.14 -10.75 1.05
C HIS A 143 -4.32 -11.35 -0.10
N PHE A 144 -3.03 -11.03 -0.12
CA PHE A 144 -2.07 -11.71 -0.98
C PHE A 144 -1.70 -13.11 -0.51
N ASN A 145 -1.30 -13.95 -1.47
CA ASN A 145 -0.57 -15.17 -1.19
C ASN A 145 0.94 -14.88 -1.11
N ALA A 146 1.77 -15.93 -0.97
CA ALA A 146 3.22 -15.78 -0.86
C ALA A 146 3.86 -15.03 -2.05
N TYR A 147 3.37 -15.24 -3.28
CA TYR A 147 3.85 -14.52 -4.46
C TYR A 147 3.48 -13.03 -4.39
N GLY A 148 2.24 -12.70 -4.04
CA GLY A 148 1.82 -11.30 -3.91
C GLY A 148 2.61 -10.55 -2.83
N TYR A 149 2.85 -11.17 -1.67
CA TYR A 149 3.70 -10.57 -0.63
C TYR A 149 5.17 -10.45 -1.03
N TYR A 150 5.70 -11.41 -1.79
CA TYR A 150 7.04 -11.32 -2.34
C TYR A 150 7.16 -10.14 -3.32
N ALA A 151 6.24 -10.04 -4.29
CA ALA A 151 6.21 -8.93 -5.25
C ALA A 151 6.07 -7.57 -4.55
N LYS A 152 5.19 -7.47 -3.55
CA LYS A 152 5.02 -6.25 -2.74
C LYS A 152 6.29 -5.87 -2.01
N GLY A 153 6.97 -6.84 -1.37
CA GLY A 153 8.24 -6.62 -0.70
C GLY A 153 9.32 -6.10 -1.65
N MET A 154 9.40 -6.65 -2.86
CA MET A 154 10.32 -6.17 -3.91
C MET A 154 9.98 -4.74 -4.35
N GLY A 155 8.71 -4.42 -4.54
CA GLY A 155 8.29 -3.05 -4.90
C GLY A 155 8.62 -2.02 -3.82
N ILE A 156 8.37 -2.36 -2.55
CA ILE A 156 8.77 -1.52 -1.42
C ILE A 156 10.29 -1.34 -1.39
N TYR A 157 11.06 -2.42 -1.58
CA TYR A 157 12.53 -2.37 -1.65
C TYR A 157 13.03 -1.41 -2.74
N GLU A 158 12.50 -1.52 -3.95
CA GLU A 158 12.88 -0.61 -5.05
C GLU A 158 12.45 0.83 -4.77
N LYS A 159 11.29 1.06 -4.14
CA LYS A 159 10.87 2.40 -3.70
C LYS A 159 11.84 3.02 -2.69
N GLY A 160 12.30 2.27 -1.69
CA GLY A 160 13.28 2.83 -0.76
C GLY A 160 14.66 3.05 -1.38
N LYS A 161 15.05 2.28 -2.42
CA LYS A 161 16.23 2.63 -3.23
C LYS A 161 16.03 3.91 -4.04
N GLU A 162 14.86 4.08 -4.65
CA GLU A 162 14.48 5.31 -5.36
C GLU A 162 14.57 6.54 -4.45
N LEU A 163 14.13 6.40 -3.20
CA LEU A 163 14.20 7.44 -2.17
C LEU A 163 15.59 7.59 -1.52
N GLY A 164 16.54 6.72 -1.85
CA GLY A 164 17.91 6.75 -1.31
C GLY A 164 18.05 6.22 0.12
N TYR A 165 17.09 5.45 0.61
CA TYR A 165 17.10 4.86 1.96
C TYR A 165 17.95 3.61 2.06
N TRP A 166 18.11 2.90 0.94
CA TRP A 166 18.95 1.71 0.82
C TRP A 166 19.96 1.86 -0.31
N SER A 167 21.06 1.12 -0.20
CA SER A 167 22.17 1.05 -1.17
C SER A 167 22.29 -0.34 -1.76
#